data_AF-A0A1G5T0W5-F1
#
_entry.id   AF-A0A1G5T0W5-F1
#
_cell.length_a   1.000
_cell.length_b   1.000
_cell.length_c   1.000
_cell.angle_alpha   90.00
_cell.angle_beta   90.00
_cell.angle_gamma   90.00
#
_symmetry.space_group_name_H-M   'P 1'
#
loop_
_entity.id
_entity.type
_entity.pdbx_description
1 polymer ?
#
loop_
_entity_poly.entity_id
_entity_poly.type
_entity_poly.pdbx_seq_one_letter_code
_entity_poly.pdbx_strand_id
1 'polypeptide(L)' 'MSQSSLAPFARLHHQPDPAAAKRAAREAWHQHGLILINPTWLQNWTDQKQAEILAEKLFGKRGK' A
#
# COMPACT_ATOMS: atom_id res chain seq x y z
N MET A 1 37.85 -15.67 -4.68
CA MET A 1 36.48 -15.64 -4.14
C MET A 1 35.53 -15.24 -5.26
N SER A 2 34.66 -16.13 -5.73
CA SER A 2 33.71 -15.82 -6.80
C SER A 2 32.52 -15.07 -6.20
N GLN A 3 32.36 -13.78 -6.49
CA GLN A 3 31.14 -13.06 -6.13
C GLN A 3 30.01 -13.56 -7.02
N SER A 4 28.89 -13.95 -6.41
CA SER A 4 27.68 -14.34 -7.12
C SER A 4 27.24 -13.21 -8.04
N SER A 5 26.94 -13.53 -9.31
CA SER A 5 26.39 -12.58 -10.29
C SER A 5 25.05 -11.98 -9.86
N LEU A 6 24.40 -12.54 -8.84
CA LEU A 6 23.16 -12.04 -8.25
C LEU A 6 23.38 -11.03 -7.10
N ALA A 7 24.61 -10.89 -6.59
CA ALA A 7 24.93 -10.00 -5.47
C ALA A 7 24.53 -8.52 -5.70
N PRO A 8 24.65 -7.95 -6.93
CA PRO A 8 24.18 -6.58 -7.20
C PRO A 8 22.66 -6.41 -7.06
N PHE A 9 21.88 -7.48 -7.27
CA PHE A 9 20.41 -7.44 -7.25
C PHE A 9 19.82 -7.77 -5.88
N ALA A 10 20.64 -8.09 -4.88
CA ALA A 10 20.18 -8.44 -3.53
C ALA A 10 19.29 -7.34 -2.90
N ARG A 11 19.53 -6.07 -3.21
CA ARG A 11 18.73 -4.93 -2.72
C ARG A 11 17.32 -4.86 -3.34
N LEU A 12 17.09 -5.52 -4.47
CA LEU A 12 15.77 -5.61 -5.12
C LEU A 12 14.91 -6.72 -4.50
N HIS A 13 15.52 -7.62 -3.72
CA HIS A 13 14.82 -8.68 -2.97
C HIS A 13 14.26 -8.19 -1.63
N HIS A 14 13.75 -6.96 -1.56
CA HIS A 14 12.98 -6.56 -0.39
C HIS A 14 11.66 -7.35 -0.37
N GLN A 15 11.48 -8.14 0.68
CA GLN A 15 10.18 -8.72 0.97
C GLN A 15 9.16 -7.58 1.17
N PRO A 16 7.90 -7.77 0.74
CA PRO A 16 6.86 -6.80 1.03
C PRO A 16 6.83 -6.51 2.53
N ASP A 17 6.95 -5.24 2.92
CA ASP A 17 6.79 -4.78 4.31
C ASP A 17 5.46 -4.02 4.47
N PRO A 18 4.38 -4.71 4.89
CA PRO A 18 3.09 -4.07 5.15
C PRO A 18 3.16 -2.97 6.21
N ALA A 19 4.09 -3.06 7.16
CA ALA A 19 4.25 -2.04 8.21
C ALA A 19 4.86 -0.76 7.63
N ALA A 20 5.82 -0.87 6.71
CA ALA A 20 6.34 0.29 5.98
C ALA A 20 5.23 1.02 5.20
N ALA A 21 4.36 0.29 4.51
CA ALA A 21 3.24 0.89 3.78
C ALA A 21 2.28 1.65 4.72
N LYS A 22 1.97 1.07 5.89
CA LYS A 22 1.11 1.72 6.88
C LYS A 22 1.76 2.97 7.49
N ARG A 23 3.08 2.96 7.71
CA ARG A 23 3.84 4.15 8.15
C ARG A 23 3.80 5.27 7.11
N ALA A 24 4.08 4.95 5.85
CA ALA A 24 4.06 5.92 4.75
C ALA A 24 2.65 6.53 4.56
N ALA A 25 1.60 5.72 4.62
CA ALA A 25 0.22 6.21 4.56
C ALA A 25 -0.12 7.17 5.71
N ARG A 26 0.35 6.86 6.93
CA ARG A 26 0.20 7.75 8.08
C ARG A 26 0.94 9.07 7.88
N GLU A 27 2.16 9.02 7.36
CA GLU A 27 2.97 10.21 7.08
C GLU A 27 2.29 11.12 6.05
N ALA A 28 1.81 10.54 4.95
CA ALA A 28 1.09 11.27 3.90
C ALA A 28 -0.15 12.00 4.43
N TRP A 29 -0.90 11.37 5.35
CA TRP A 29 -2.02 12.00 6.01
C TRP A 29 -1.59 13.22 6.82
N HIS A 30 -0.58 13.07 7.68
CA HIS A 30 -0.16 14.15 8.57
C HIS A 30 0.54 15.31 7.85
N GLN A 31 1.26 15.04 6.75
CA GLN A 31 2.03 16.07 6.05
C GLN A 31 1.25 16.74 4.90
N HIS A 32 0.38 15.99 4.23
CA HIS A 32 -0.23 16.44 2.97
C HIS A 32 -1.76 16.32 2.96
N GLY A 33 -2.37 15.76 4.01
CA GLY A 33 -3.81 15.46 4.01
C GLY A 33 -4.21 14.39 2.99
N LEU A 34 -3.24 13.66 2.44
CA LEU A 34 -3.49 12.60 1.46
C LEU A 34 -3.83 11.30 2.20
N ILE A 35 -4.86 10.60 1.71
CA ILE A 35 -5.27 9.33 2.27
C ILE A 35 -4.89 8.18 1.33
N LEU A 36 -4.17 7.20 1.87
CA LEU A 36 -3.97 5.90 1.24
C LEU A 36 -4.55 4.84 2.17
N ILE A 37 -5.59 4.16 1.70
CA ILE A 37 -6.32 3.19 2.51
C ILE A 37 -6.23 1.84 1.82
N ASN A 38 -5.58 0.86 2.47
CA ASN A 38 -5.87 -0.53 2.19
C ASN A 38 -7.13 -0.91 2.98
N PRO A 39 -8.23 -1.32 2.33
CA PRO A 39 -9.48 -1.64 3.03
C PRO A 39 -9.29 -2.67 4.16
N THR A 40 -8.36 -3.63 4.02
CA THR A 40 -8.13 -4.65 5.06
C THR A 40 -7.59 -4.10 6.38
N TRP A 41 -7.15 -2.83 6.41
CA TRP A 41 -6.76 -2.15 7.65
C TRP A 41 -7.96 -1.68 8.48
N LEU A 42 -9.16 -1.65 7.90
CA LEU A 42 -10.41 -1.25 8.56
C LEU A 42 -11.04 -2.46 9.26
N GLN A 43 -11.45 -2.28 10.52
CA GLN A 43 -11.85 -3.40 11.39
C GLN A 43 -13.24 -3.96 11.07
N ASN A 44 -14.13 -3.14 10.52
CA ASN A 44 -15.50 -3.55 10.23
C ASN A 44 -15.78 -3.54 8.72
N TRP A 45 -16.77 -4.32 8.32
CA TRP A 45 -17.15 -4.48 6.92
C TRP A 45 -17.72 -3.19 6.30
N THR A 46 -18.44 -2.39 7.08
CA THR A 46 -19.09 -1.17 6.61
C THR A 46 -18.07 -0.15 6.10
N ASP A 47 -17.02 0.10 6.89
CA ASP A 47 -15.95 1.03 6.55
C ASP A 47 -15.17 0.54 5.33
N GLN A 48 -14.92 -0.77 5.25
CA GLN A 48 -14.29 -1.39 4.08
C GLN A 48 -15.07 -1.11 2.80
N LYS A 49 -16.40 -1.27 2.85
CA LYS A 49 -17.26 -1.01 1.69
C LYS A 49 -17.40 0.45 1.35
N GLN A 50 -17.45 1.33 2.34
CA GLN A 50 -17.46 2.76 2.10
C GLN A 50 -16.18 3.23 1.39
N ALA A 51 -15.01 2.72 1.81
CA ALA A 51 -13.75 3.00 1.13
C ALA A 51 -13.74 2.51 -0.33
N GLU A 52 -14.25 1.30 -0.59
CA GLU A 52 -14.37 0.75 -1.95
C GLU A 52 -15.30 1.62 -2.83
N ILE A 53 -16.46 2.04 -2.32
CA ILE A 53 -17.40 2.90 -3.05
C ILE A 53 -16.77 4.26 -3.40
N LEU A 54 -16.02 4.87 -2.48
CA LEU A 54 -15.34 6.13 -2.75
C LEU A 54 -14.29 5.97 -3.85
N ALA A 55 -13.51 4.89 -3.79
CA ALA A 55 -12.53 4.58 -4.82
C ALA A 55 -13.20 4.35 -6.19
N GLU A 56 -14.30 3.60 -6.24
CA GLU A 56 -15.03 3.35 -7.48
C GLU A 56 -15.64 4.62 -8.08
N LYS A 57 -16.11 5.54 -7.24
CA LYS A 57 -16.62 6.85 -7.70
C LYS A 57 -15.53 7.73 -8.29
N LEU A 58 -14.33 7.69 -7.72
CA LEU A 58 -13.22 8.54 -8.16
C LEU A 58 -12.48 7.95 -9.37
N PHE A 59 -12.28 6.64 -9.39
CA PHE A 59 -11.36 5.97 -10.32
C PHE A 59 -12.02 4.92 -11.20
N GLY A 60 -13.32 4.68 -11.05
CA GLY A 60 -14.04 3.62 -11.74
C GLY A 60 -13.88 2.24 -11.08
N LYS A 61 -14.52 1.22 -11.67
CA LYS A 61 -14.52 -0.13 -11.12
C LYS A 61 -13.15 -0.77 -11.22
N ARG A 62 -12.67 -1.34 -10.11
CA ARG A 62 -11.41 -2.09 -10.08
C ARG A 62 -11.47 -3.29 -11.04
N GLY A 63 -10.47 -3.44 -11.90
CA GLY A 63 -10.37 -4.55 -12.85
C GLY A 63 -11.22 -4.40 -14.12
N LYS A 64 -11.69 -3.20 -14.44
CA LYS A 64 -12.37 -2.87 -15.69
C LYS A 64 -11.58 -1.85 -16.51
#